data_AF-A0A847A352-F1
#
_entry.id   AF-A0A847A352-F1
#
_cell.length_a   1.000
_cell.length_b   1.000
_cell.length_c   1.000
_cell.angle_alpha   90.00
_cell.angle_beta   90.00
_cell.angle_gamma   90.00
#
_symmetry.space_group_name_H-M   'P 1'
#
loop_
_entity.id
_entity.type
_entity.pdbx_description
1 polymer ?
#
loop_
_entity_poly.entity_id
_entity_poly.type
_entity_poly.pdbx_seq_one_letter_code
_entity_poly.pdbx_strand_id
1 'polypeptide(L)'
;VHELATALDAACALELFHAAALIHDDVIDRSDTRRGRPAAHRLFQAMHTEAGWRGDSAHFGLATAVLLGDLLQSWADELFQRACDATEDRAAALAARAHFNRMRSEVAVGQYLDVLEEQHPTFAEEQVQLERSTRVLVYKSAKYSVEAPLLIGAALAGASTEQERLLSEFGLPVGVAFQLRDDLLGVFGDAEITGKPAGDDLIEGKRTVLVTLARQALPATQQRLFDEMLGDHTMSSDQLAMLQQTIRGSSAVAKVEQMITRNIDRAEAALDFAPLDSQAREQLIQLAHKAARRIS
;
A
#
# COMPACT_ATOMS: atom_id res chain seq x y z
N VAL A 1 19.25 -22.90 -12.19
CA VAL A 1 17.90 -23.11 -12.80
C VAL A 1 16.85 -23.36 -11.71
N HIS A 2 17.12 -24.24 -10.73
CA HIS A 2 16.18 -24.51 -9.63
C HIS A 2 15.93 -23.29 -8.73
N GLU A 3 16.99 -22.62 -8.27
CA GLU A 3 16.89 -21.39 -7.45
C GLU A 3 16.11 -20.26 -8.14
N LEU A 4 16.31 -20.08 -9.46
CA LEU A 4 15.57 -19.08 -10.23
C LEU A 4 14.08 -19.42 -10.30
N ALA A 5 13.71 -20.69 -10.49
CA ALA A 5 12.32 -21.11 -10.50
C ALA A 5 11.66 -20.90 -9.13
N THR A 6 12.37 -21.20 -8.04
CA THR A 6 11.90 -20.96 -6.66
C THR A 6 11.65 -19.47 -6.42
N ALA A 7 12.59 -18.60 -6.81
CA ALA A 7 12.45 -17.15 -6.67
C ALA A 7 11.28 -16.60 -7.52
N LEU A 8 11.07 -17.14 -8.72
CA LEU A 8 9.95 -16.76 -9.58
C LEU A 8 8.60 -17.20 -9.00
N ASP A 9 8.47 -18.42 -8.48
CA ASP A 9 7.24 -18.89 -7.83
C ASP A 9 6.89 -18.01 -6.61
N ALA A 10 7.89 -17.64 -5.79
CA ALA A 10 7.70 -16.72 -4.66
C ALA A 10 7.31 -15.31 -5.10
N ALA A 11 7.96 -14.75 -6.13
CA ALA A 11 7.62 -13.44 -6.68
C ALA A 11 6.21 -13.42 -7.29
N CYS A 12 5.82 -14.46 -8.03
CA CYS A 12 4.47 -14.60 -8.57
C CYS A 12 3.42 -14.75 -7.46
N ALA A 13 3.74 -15.46 -6.37
CA ALA A 13 2.86 -15.53 -5.21
C ALA A 13 2.60 -14.16 -4.58
N LEU A 14 3.63 -13.31 -4.49
CA LEU A 14 3.48 -11.93 -4.02
C LEU A 14 2.60 -11.09 -4.94
N GLU A 15 2.75 -11.22 -6.26
CA GLU A 15 1.89 -10.52 -7.24
C GLU A 15 0.42 -10.99 -7.20
N LEU A 16 0.17 -12.30 -7.02
CA LEU A 16 -1.19 -12.81 -6.85
C LEU A 16 -1.82 -12.31 -5.54
N PHE A 17 -1.05 -12.30 -4.46
CA PHE A 17 -1.50 -11.71 -3.20
C PHE A 17 -1.77 -10.20 -3.35
N HIS A 18 -0.92 -9.48 -4.07
CA HIS A 18 -1.13 -8.06 -4.38
C HIS A 18 -2.44 -7.83 -5.13
N ALA A 19 -2.69 -8.64 -6.17
CA ALA A 19 -3.91 -8.56 -6.96
C ALA A 19 -5.15 -8.84 -6.11
N ALA A 20 -5.10 -9.85 -5.23
CA ALA A 20 -6.16 -10.14 -4.27
C ALA A 20 -6.44 -8.94 -3.36
N ALA A 21 -5.38 -8.39 -2.75
CA ALA A 21 -5.48 -7.23 -1.87
C ALA A 21 -6.09 -6.02 -2.57
N LEU A 22 -5.68 -5.70 -3.81
CA LEU A 22 -6.25 -4.60 -4.58
C LEU A 22 -7.73 -4.81 -4.93
N ILE A 23 -8.12 -6.04 -5.29
CA ILE A 23 -9.52 -6.35 -5.62
C ILE A 23 -10.43 -6.20 -4.39
N HIS A 24 -9.97 -6.65 -3.22
CA HIS A 24 -10.71 -6.45 -1.97
C HIS A 24 -10.70 -4.98 -1.53
N ASP A 25 -9.58 -4.27 -1.64
CA ASP A 25 -9.44 -2.83 -1.37
C ASP A 25 -10.41 -2.01 -2.23
N ASP A 26 -10.50 -2.27 -3.54
CA ASP A 26 -11.47 -1.60 -4.44
C ASP A 26 -12.93 -1.79 -4.00
N VAL A 27 -13.26 -2.94 -3.42
CA VAL A 27 -14.61 -3.22 -2.88
C VAL A 27 -14.85 -2.48 -1.56
N ILE A 28 -13.84 -2.47 -0.68
CA ILE A 28 -13.90 -1.80 0.64
C ILE A 28 -14.02 -0.28 0.44
N ASP A 29 -13.17 0.29 -0.39
CA ASP A 29 -13.06 1.73 -0.66
C ASP A 29 -14.09 2.21 -1.69
N ARG A 30 -14.83 1.27 -2.32
CA ARG A 30 -15.82 1.54 -3.38
C ARG A 30 -15.21 2.26 -4.58
N SER A 31 -13.95 1.96 -4.90
CA SER A 31 -13.24 2.58 -6.03
C SER A 31 -13.71 1.98 -7.36
N ASP A 32 -14.19 2.82 -8.28
CA ASP A 32 -14.73 2.36 -9.57
C ASP A 32 -13.66 1.94 -10.58
N THR A 33 -12.42 2.39 -10.39
CA THR A 33 -11.32 2.21 -11.33
C THR A 33 -10.03 1.75 -10.66
N ARG A 34 -9.28 0.90 -11.36
CA ARG A 34 -7.94 0.46 -10.99
C ARG A 34 -7.06 0.39 -12.23
N ARG A 35 -5.90 1.04 -12.19
CA ARG A 35 -4.91 1.06 -13.30
C ARG A 35 -5.55 1.48 -14.64
N GLY A 36 -6.42 2.51 -14.60
CA GLY A 36 -7.10 3.04 -15.78
C GLY A 36 -8.18 2.15 -16.39
N ARG A 37 -8.59 1.08 -15.69
CA ARG A 37 -9.65 0.15 -16.10
C ARG A 37 -10.72 0.04 -15.00
N PRO A 38 -11.94 -0.44 -15.32
CA PRO A 38 -12.94 -0.71 -14.29
C PRO A 38 -12.39 -1.66 -13.22
N ALA A 39 -12.65 -1.36 -11.95
CA ALA A 39 -12.38 -2.28 -10.85
C ALA A 39 -13.15 -3.60 -11.04
N ALA A 40 -12.69 -4.68 -10.42
CA ALA A 40 -13.24 -6.02 -10.65
C ALA A 40 -14.77 -6.08 -10.40
N HIS A 41 -15.25 -5.43 -9.34
CA HIS A 41 -16.68 -5.42 -9.02
C HIS A 41 -17.52 -4.68 -10.08
N ARG A 42 -16.97 -3.62 -10.70
CA ARG A 42 -17.61 -2.90 -11.82
C ARG A 42 -17.60 -3.71 -13.10
N LEU A 43 -16.49 -4.40 -13.38
CA LEU A 43 -16.40 -5.30 -14.53
C LEU A 43 -17.46 -6.41 -14.47
N PHE A 44 -17.61 -7.08 -13.32
CA PHE A 44 -18.60 -8.13 -13.15
C PHE A 44 -20.04 -7.61 -13.13
N GLN A 45 -20.28 -6.41 -12.59
CA GLN A 45 -21.57 -5.74 -12.68
C GLN A 45 -21.98 -5.47 -14.15
N ALA A 46 -21.04 -4.96 -14.96
CA ALA A 46 -21.27 -4.73 -16.38
C ALA A 46 -21.57 -6.05 -17.12
N MET A 47 -20.77 -7.09 -16.88
CA MET A 47 -20.98 -8.42 -17.46
C MET A 47 -22.38 -8.98 -17.16
N HIS A 48 -22.87 -8.85 -15.92
CA HIS A 48 -24.22 -9.29 -15.53
C HIS A 48 -25.30 -8.53 -16.30
N THR A 49 -25.15 -7.21 -16.41
CA THR A 49 -26.08 -6.32 -17.11
C THR A 49 -26.14 -6.65 -18.60
N GLU A 50 -24.99 -6.78 -19.26
CA GLU A 50 -24.87 -7.09 -20.68
C GLU A 50 -25.46 -8.46 -21.04
N ALA A 51 -25.32 -9.44 -20.13
CA ALA A 51 -25.85 -10.78 -20.32
C ALA A 51 -27.35 -10.90 -20.00
N GLY A 52 -27.99 -9.83 -19.49
CA GLY A 52 -29.42 -9.82 -19.14
C GLY A 52 -29.77 -10.82 -18.04
N TRP A 53 -28.85 -11.06 -17.10
CA TRP A 53 -29.05 -12.01 -16.02
C TRP A 53 -30.08 -11.51 -15.00
N ARG A 54 -30.70 -12.45 -14.28
CA ARG A 54 -31.67 -12.11 -13.24
C ARG A 54 -30.97 -11.56 -11.99
N GLY A 55 -31.61 -10.60 -11.32
CA GLY A 55 -31.23 -10.12 -9.99
C GLY A 55 -30.49 -8.78 -10.02
N ASP A 56 -29.87 -8.43 -8.90
CA ASP A 56 -29.11 -7.19 -8.73
C ASP A 56 -27.68 -7.35 -9.26
N SER A 57 -27.37 -6.64 -10.35
CA SER A 57 -26.06 -6.62 -10.98
C SER A 57 -24.95 -6.07 -10.07
N ALA A 58 -25.27 -5.08 -9.23
CA ALA A 58 -24.29 -4.44 -8.35
C ALA A 58 -23.86 -5.41 -7.25
N HIS A 59 -24.83 -6.06 -6.59
CA HIS A 59 -24.53 -7.12 -5.63
C HIS A 59 -23.76 -8.28 -6.25
N PHE A 60 -24.13 -8.71 -7.47
CA PHE A 60 -23.36 -9.74 -8.19
C PHE A 60 -21.90 -9.33 -8.41
N GLY A 61 -21.66 -8.08 -8.80
CA GLY A 61 -20.31 -7.53 -8.99
C GLY A 61 -19.49 -7.58 -7.71
N LEU A 62 -20.05 -7.10 -6.59
CA LEU A 62 -19.41 -7.12 -5.27
C LEU A 62 -19.10 -8.54 -4.81
N ALA A 63 -20.09 -9.45 -4.87
CA ALA A 63 -19.92 -10.83 -4.45
C ALA A 63 -18.84 -11.55 -5.27
N THR A 64 -18.80 -11.32 -6.59
CA THR A 64 -17.81 -11.95 -7.47
C THR A 64 -16.41 -11.41 -7.23
N ALA A 65 -16.27 -10.11 -6.96
CA ALA A 65 -14.98 -9.52 -6.60
C ALA A 65 -14.41 -10.10 -5.30
N VAL A 66 -15.25 -10.29 -4.26
CA VAL A 66 -14.84 -10.95 -3.01
C VAL A 66 -14.32 -12.37 -3.30
N LEU A 67 -15.10 -13.17 -4.03
CA LEU A 67 -14.72 -14.55 -4.38
C LEU A 67 -13.45 -14.61 -5.25
N LEU A 68 -13.26 -13.65 -6.16
CA LEU A 68 -12.05 -13.57 -6.98
C LEU A 68 -10.82 -13.27 -6.13
N GLY A 69 -10.91 -12.33 -5.19
CA GLY A 69 -9.81 -12.05 -4.27
C GLY A 69 -9.48 -13.26 -3.39
N ASP A 70 -10.48 -13.99 -2.90
CA ASP A 70 -10.28 -15.23 -2.12
C ASP A 70 -9.56 -16.32 -2.95
N LEU A 71 -9.96 -16.48 -4.22
CA LEU A 71 -9.32 -17.41 -5.14
C LEU A 71 -7.85 -17.06 -5.40
N LEU A 72 -7.55 -15.78 -5.67
CA LEU A 72 -6.19 -15.31 -5.90
C LEU A 72 -5.31 -15.47 -4.64
N GLN A 73 -5.89 -15.27 -3.46
CA GLN A 73 -5.20 -15.52 -2.19
C GLN A 73 -4.89 -17.01 -1.98
N SER A 74 -5.78 -17.92 -2.40
CA SER A 74 -5.53 -19.37 -2.40
C SER A 74 -4.38 -19.72 -3.35
N TRP A 75 -4.41 -19.21 -4.59
CA TRP A 75 -3.34 -19.47 -5.56
C TRP A 75 -2.00 -18.85 -5.16
N ALA A 76 -2.00 -17.70 -4.50
CA ALA A 76 -0.80 -17.13 -3.91
C ALA A 76 -0.18 -18.09 -2.88
N ASP A 77 -0.99 -18.68 -2.01
CA ASP A 77 -0.50 -19.63 -1.00
C ASP A 77 0.02 -20.95 -1.61
N GLU A 78 -0.65 -21.45 -2.65
CA GLU A 78 -0.20 -22.64 -3.42
C GLU A 78 1.14 -22.40 -4.12
N LEU A 79 1.31 -21.27 -4.82
CA LEU A 79 2.58 -20.91 -5.45
C LEU A 79 3.69 -20.70 -4.43
N PHE A 80 3.38 -20.04 -3.31
CA PHE A 80 4.38 -19.87 -2.26
C PHE A 80 4.76 -21.21 -1.62
N GLN A 81 3.81 -22.14 -1.46
CA GLN A 81 4.12 -23.49 -0.96
C GLN A 81 5.07 -24.22 -1.91
N ARG A 82 4.87 -24.10 -3.22
CA ARG A 82 5.80 -24.68 -4.21
C ARG A 82 7.21 -24.12 -4.06
N ALA A 83 7.35 -22.81 -3.84
CA ALA A 83 8.66 -22.19 -3.59
C ALA A 83 9.31 -22.76 -2.31
N CYS A 84 8.53 -22.90 -1.23
CA CYS A 84 9.02 -23.55 -0.01
C CYS A 84 9.43 -25.02 -0.23
N ASP A 85 8.63 -25.80 -0.95
CA ASP A 85 8.90 -27.22 -1.22
C ASP A 85 10.14 -27.43 -2.11
N ALA A 86 10.40 -26.48 -3.00
CA ALA A 86 11.59 -26.44 -3.85
C ALA A 86 12.84 -25.89 -3.14
N THR A 87 12.73 -25.44 -1.89
CA THR A 87 13.86 -24.94 -1.10
C THR A 87 14.49 -26.08 -0.31
N GLU A 88 15.74 -26.45 -0.65
CA GLU A 88 16.42 -27.61 -0.04
C GLU A 88 16.64 -27.45 1.47
N ASP A 89 17.00 -26.24 1.92
CA ASP A 89 17.12 -25.95 3.34
C ASP A 89 15.73 -25.74 3.97
N ARG A 90 15.34 -26.72 4.80
CA ARG A 90 14.07 -26.69 5.54
C ARG A 90 13.95 -25.48 6.47
N ALA A 91 15.04 -25.02 7.08
CA ALA A 91 15.02 -23.86 7.98
C ALA A 91 14.74 -22.57 7.19
N ALA A 92 15.40 -22.41 6.04
CA ALA A 92 15.15 -21.32 5.09
C ALA A 92 13.69 -21.31 4.61
N ALA A 93 13.16 -22.46 4.20
CA ALA A 93 11.76 -22.59 3.77
C ALA A 93 10.76 -22.19 4.87
N LEU A 94 11.01 -22.60 6.12
CA LEU A 94 10.16 -22.25 7.27
C LEU A 94 10.24 -20.75 7.61
N ALA A 95 11.43 -20.15 7.55
CA ALA A 95 11.62 -18.72 7.76
C ALA A 95 10.89 -17.89 6.70
N ALA A 96 11.04 -18.24 5.43
CA ALA A 96 10.33 -17.59 4.32
C ALA A 96 8.80 -17.69 4.48
N ARG A 97 8.29 -18.88 4.83
CA ARG A 97 6.87 -19.09 5.13
C ARG A 97 6.39 -18.25 6.31
N ALA A 98 7.20 -18.10 7.36
CA ALA A 98 6.87 -17.25 8.49
C ALA A 98 6.76 -15.77 8.08
N HIS A 99 7.70 -15.27 7.27
CA HIS A 99 7.65 -13.90 6.74
C HIS A 99 6.41 -13.68 5.86
N PHE A 100 6.09 -14.61 4.96
CA PHE A 100 4.88 -14.52 4.13
C PHE A 100 3.59 -14.52 4.96
N ASN A 101 3.48 -15.38 5.98
CA ASN A 101 2.31 -15.41 6.86
C ASN A 101 2.16 -14.12 7.68
N ARG A 102 3.29 -13.59 8.18
CA ARG A 102 3.33 -12.34 8.92
C ARG A 102 2.90 -11.18 8.04
N MET A 103 3.45 -11.08 6.83
CA MET A 103 3.08 -10.06 5.84
C MET A 103 1.57 -10.04 5.61
N ARG A 104 0.96 -11.20 5.32
CA ARG A 104 -0.50 -11.30 5.10
C ARG A 104 -1.32 -10.82 6.30
N SER A 105 -0.88 -11.20 7.50
CA SER A 105 -1.55 -10.78 8.75
C SER A 105 -1.42 -9.28 8.99
N GLU A 106 -0.22 -8.74 8.79
CA GLU A 106 0.08 -7.31 8.96
C GLU A 106 -0.71 -6.45 7.97
N VAL A 107 -0.83 -6.88 6.70
CA VAL A 107 -1.68 -6.20 5.69
C VAL A 107 -3.15 -6.20 6.09
N ALA A 108 -3.69 -7.36 6.48
CA ALA A 108 -5.10 -7.46 6.88
C ALA A 108 -5.42 -6.57 8.08
N VAL A 109 -4.54 -6.53 9.08
CA VAL A 109 -4.66 -5.62 10.23
C VAL A 109 -4.50 -4.16 9.80
N GLY A 110 -3.54 -3.86 8.92
CA GLY A 110 -3.34 -2.53 8.35
C GLY A 110 -4.57 -2.01 7.63
N GLN A 111 -5.21 -2.84 6.79
CA GLN A 111 -6.46 -2.51 6.10
C GLN A 111 -7.60 -2.26 7.10
N TYR A 112 -7.73 -3.10 8.12
CA TYR A 112 -8.73 -2.88 9.17
C TYR A 112 -8.53 -1.54 9.88
N LEU A 113 -7.28 -1.18 10.20
CA LEU A 113 -6.96 0.10 10.83
C LEU A 113 -7.29 1.28 9.93
N ASP A 114 -7.07 1.16 8.61
CA ASP A 114 -7.45 2.19 7.63
C ASP A 114 -8.96 2.45 7.64
N VAL A 115 -9.75 1.38 7.49
CA VAL A 115 -11.22 1.43 7.56
C VAL A 115 -11.68 1.98 8.90
N LEU A 116 -11.08 1.56 10.01
CA LEU A 116 -11.43 2.05 11.35
C LEU A 116 -11.22 3.56 11.49
N GLU A 117 -10.14 4.10 10.91
CA GLU A 117 -9.87 5.54 10.97
C GLU A 117 -10.91 6.37 10.21
N GLU A 118 -11.47 5.85 9.11
CA GLU A 118 -12.58 6.49 8.39
C GLU A 118 -13.88 6.52 9.22
N GLN A 119 -14.12 5.49 10.04
CA GLN A 119 -15.36 5.38 10.83
C GLN A 119 -15.34 6.20 12.13
N HIS A 120 -14.18 6.72 12.56
CA HIS A 120 -14.13 7.56 13.75
C HIS A 120 -14.89 8.88 13.53
N PRO A 121 -15.79 9.30 14.45
CA PRO A 121 -16.64 10.47 14.22
C PRO A 121 -15.87 11.79 14.20
N THR A 122 -14.68 11.83 14.80
CA THR A 122 -13.78 12.98 14.81
C THR A 122 -12.35 12.50 14.70
N PHE A 123 -11.45 13.42 14.36
CA PHE A 123 -10.02 13.22 14.54
C PHE A 123 -9.68 13.07 16.03
N ALA A 124 -8.65 12.26 16.31
CA ALA A 124 -8.07 12.20 17.64
C ALA A 124 -7.26 13.49 17.94
N GLU A 125 -6.72 13.58 19.16
CA GLU A 125 -5.70 14.57 19.48
C GLU A 125 -4.52 14.46 18.50
N GLU A 126 -3.88 15.59 18.17
CA GLU A 126 -2.99 15.74 17.02
C GLU A 126 -1.88 14.69 16.98
N GLN A 127 -1.20 14.48 18.11
CA GLN A 127 -0.12 13.50 18.20
C GLN A 127 -0.64 12.07 18.06
N VAL A 128 -1.76 11.75 18.74
CA VAL A 128 -2.40 10.44 18.66
C VAL A 128 -2.88 10.13 17.23
N GLN A 129 -3.42 11.11 16.53
CA GLN A 129 -3.84 10.92 15.14
C GLN A 129 -2.63 10.64 14.24
N LEU A 130 -1.54 11.40 14.39
CA LEU A 130 -0.34 11.20 13.59
C LEU A 130 0.23 9.79 13.79
N GLU A 131 0.23 9.29 15.02
CA GLU A 131 0.63 7.91 15.34
C GLU A 131 -0.29 6.87 14.69
N ARG A 132 -1.60 7.10 14.69
CA ARG A 132 -2.58 6.23 14.01
C ARG A 132 -2.37 6.20 12.50
N SER A 133 -2.31 7.38 11.85
CA SER A 133 -2.04 7.50 10.41
C SER A 133 -0.71 6.85 10.03
N THR A 134 0.32 7.02 10.84
CA THR A 134 1.63 6.38 10.62
C THR A 134 1.53 4.86 10.75
N ARG A 135 0.75 4.36 11.72
CA ARG A 135 0.55 2.91 11.89
C ARG A 135 -0.20 2.31 10.71
N VAL A 136 -1.24 2.96 10.21
CA VAL A 136 -1.93 2.54 8.98
C VAL A 136 -0.94 2.48 7.82
N LEU A 137 -0.20 3.56 7.57
CA LEU A 137 0.82 3.64 6.53
C LEU A 137 1.84 2.49 6.60
N VAL A 138 2.33 2.20 7.81
CA VAL A 138 3.33 1.15 8.04
C VAL A 138 2.76 -0.23 7.74
N TYR A 139 1.63 -0.59 8.32
CA TYR A 139 1.11 -1.96 8.27
C TYR A 139 0.28 -2.26 7.01
N LYS A 140 -0.45 -1.27 6.46
CA LYS A 140 -1.21 -1.44 5.22
C LYS A 140 -0.29 -1.56 4.01
N SER A 141 0.82 -0.82 3.98
CA SER A 141 1.64 -0.69 2.77
C SER A 141 3.14 -0.81 2.97
N ALA A 142 3.76 -0.04 3.87
CA ALA A 142 5.23 0.07 3.89
C ALA A 142 5.94 -1.29 4.07
N LYS A 143 5.48 -2.08 5.04
CA LYS A 143 6.04 -3.40 5.33
C LYS A 143 5.79 -4.37 4.19
N TYR A 144 4.57 -4.39 3.69
CA TYR A 144 4.12 -5.31 2.66
C TYR A 144 4.78 -5.07 1.30
N SER A 145 4.93 -3.81 0.88
CA SER A 145 5.37 -3.45 -0.46
C SER A 145 6.88 -3.55 -0.64
N VAL A 146 7.66 -3.47 0.45
CA VAL A 146 9.14 -3.41 0.37
C VAL A 146 9.82 -4.33 1.38
N GLU A 147 9.55 -4.19 2.68
CA GLU A 147 10.25 -4.96 3.72
C GLU A 147 10.02 -6.47 3.58
N ALA A 148 8.77 -6.91 3.54
CA ALA A 148 8.43 -8.33 3.50
C ALA A 148 8.95 -9.05 2.25
N PRO A 149 8.85 -8.52 1.02
CA PRO A 149 9.47 -9.12 -0.17
C PRO A 149 10.98 -9.32 -0.02
N LEU A 150 11.69 -8.35 0.56
CA LEU A 150 13.13 -8.47 0.82
C LEU A 150 13.43 -9.57 1.84
N LEU A 151 12.69 -9.61 2.95
CA LEU A 151 12.86 -10.63 4.00
C LEU A 151 12.50 -12.04 3.49
N ILE A 152 11.46 -12.17 2.68
CA ILE A 152 11.07 -13.43 2.04
C ILE A 152 12.19 -13.93 1.12
N GLY A 153 12.71 -13.06 0.24
CA GLY A 153 13.80 -13.41 -0.67
C GLY A 153 15.08 -13.79 0.07
N ALA A 154 15.43 -13.03 1.11
CA ALA A 154 16.58 -13.31 1.96
C ALA A 154 16.44 -14.64 2.70
N ALA A 155 15.27 -14.90 3.29
CA ALA A 155 15.00 -16.15 3.99
C ALA A 155 15.06 -17.36 3.06
N LEU A 156 14.50 -17.28 1.84
CA LEU A 156 14.60 -18.34 0.83
C LEU A 156 16.06 -18.62 0.43
N ALA A 157 16.91 -17.59 0.44
CA ALA A 157 18.34 -17.72 0.18
C ALA A 157 19.16 -18.18 1.41
N GLY A 158 18.52 -18.48 2.54
CA GLY A 158 19.20 -18.92 3.77
C GLY A 158 19.94 -17.79 4.49
N ALA A 159 19.47 -16.55 4.37
CA ALA A 159 20.07 -15.41 5.06
C ALA A 159 20.07 -15.59 6.58
N SER A 160 21.12 -15.10 7.22
CA SER A 160 21.19 -15.02 8.68
C SER A 160 20.22 -13.97 9.23
N THR A 161 19.86 -14.09 10.51
CA THR A 161 19.03 -13.10 11.22
C THR A 161 19.62 -11.68 11.15
N GLU A 162 20.94 -11.54 11.12
CA GLU A 162 21.59 -10.23 11.00
C GLU A 162 21.43 -9.63 9.60
N GLN A 163 21.51 -10.45 8.55
CA GLN A 163 21.23 -10.00 7.18
C GLN A 163 19.76 -9.59 7.01
N GLU A 164 18.83 -10.37 7.56
CA GLU A 164 17.41 -10.01 7.59
C GLU A 164 17.17 -8.68 8.34
N ARG A 165 17.82 -8.48 9.49
CA ARG A 165 17.73 -7.23 10.26
C ARG A 165 18.17 -6.02 9.44
N LEU A 166 19.33 -6.12 8.76
CA LEU A 166 19.85 -5.04 7.92
C LEU A 166 18.95 -4.76 6.71
N LEU A 167 18.37 -5.80 6.10
CA LEU A 167 17.39 -5.64 5.02
C LEU A 167 16.08 -5.01 5.50
N SER A 168 15.65 -5.29 6.73
CA SER A 168 14.51 -4.62 7.37
C SER A 168 14.80 -3.13 7.65
N GLU A 169 16.00 -2.81 8.15
CA GLU A 169 16.45 -1.43 8.38
C GLU A 169 16.55 -0.60 7.10
N PHE A 170 16.81 -1.26 5.97
CA PHE A 170 16.69 -0.66 4.64
C PHE A 170 15.22 -0.59 4.15
N GLY A 171 14.52 -1.73 4.17
CA GLY A 171 13.25 -1.91 3.49
C GLY A 171 12.09 -1.15 4.11
N LEU A 172 12.00 -1.09 5.44
CA LEU A 172 10.91 -0.39 6.12
C LEU A 172 10.92 1.13 5.84
N PRO A 173 12.04 1.86 5.97
CA PRO A 173 12.08 3.27 5.59
C PRO A 173 11.74 3.50 4.11
N VAL A 174 12.23 2.65 3.19
CA VAL A 174 11.86 2.77 1.76
C VAL A 174 10.35 2.57 1.56
N GLY A 175 9.75 1.59 2.23
CA GLY A 175 8.31 1.38 2.20
C GLY A 175 7.51 2.55 2.76
N VAL A 176 8.03 3.22 3.80
CA VAL A 176 7.41 4.43 4.35
C VAL A 176 7.49 5.58 3.34
N ALA A 177 8.65 5.79 2.74
CA ALA A 177 8.83 6.81 1.70
C ALA A 177 7.94 6.57 0.49
N PHE A 178 7.80 5.30 0.07
CA PHE A 178 6.90 4.88 -1.00
C PHE A 178 5.45 5.26 -0.70
N GLN A 179 4.92 4.88 0.46
CA GLN A 179 3.52 5.16 0.77
C GLN A 179 3.26 6.67 0.98
N LEU A 180 4.20 7.41 1.57
CA LEU A 180 4.09 8.87 1.66
C LEU A 180 4.05 9.54 0.27
N ARG A 181 4.81 9.02 -0.70
CA ARG A 181 4.73 9.47 -2.10
C ARG A 181 3.38 9.10 -2.72
N ASP A 182 2.87 7.90 -2.45
CA ASP A 182 1.53 7.49 -2.90
C ASP A 182 0.45 8.40 -2.34
N ASP A 183 0.47 8.74 -1.05
CA ASP A 183 -0.50 9.66 -0.43
C ASP A 183 -0.47 11.06 -1.10
N LEU A 184 0.72 11.55 -1.47
CA LEU A 184 0.85 12.81 -2.23
C LEU A 184 0.24 12.69 -3.62
N LEU A 185 0.46 11.57 -4.31
CA LEU A 185 -0.10 11.31 -5.63
C LEU A 185 -1.61 11.05 -5.58
N GLY A 186 -2.12 10.41 -4.54
CA GLY A 186 -3.55 10.20 -4.33
C GLY A 186 -4.31 11.52 -4.20
N VAL A 187 -3.68 12.54 -3.61
CA VAL A 187 -4.28 13.89 -3.49
C VAL A 187 -4.02 14.77 -4.72
N PHE A 188 -2.83 14.73 -5.32
CA PHE A 188 -2.38 15.72 -6.32
C PHE A 188 -1.97 15.16 -7.69
N GLY A 189 -1.80 13.85 -7.82
CA GLY A 189 -1.20 13.21 -8.99
C GLY A 189 -2.17 13.16 -10.18
N ASP A 190 -1.60 13.23 -11.38
CA ASP A 190 -2.37 13.07 -12.62
C ASP A 190 -2.92 11.65 -12.73
N ALA A 191 -4.15 11.51 -13.21
CA ALA A 191 -4.84 10.23 -13.33
C ALA A 191 -4.12 9.23 -14.26
N GLU A 192 -3.30 9.74 -15.21
CA GLU A 192 -2.45 8.90 -16.07
C GLU A 192 -1.32 8.21 -15.29
N ILE A 193 -0.85 8.81 -14.20
CA ILE A 193 0.24 8.28 -13.36
C ILE A 193 -0.33 7.36 -12.27
N THR A 194 -1.42 7.75 -11.63
CA THR A 194 -2.00 7.03 -10.48
C THR A 194 -2.97 5.92 -10.90
N GLY A 195 -3.53 6.00 -12.12
CA GLY A 195 -4.57 5.10 -12.60
C GLY A 195 -5.91 5.24 -11.87
N LYS A 196 -6.07 6.29 -11.04
CA LYS A 196 -7.28 6.72 -10.32
C LYS A 196 -7.47 8.25 -10.51
N PRO A 197 -8.68 8.81 -10.42
CA PRO A 197 -8.87 10.26 -10.36
C PRO A 197 -8.06 10.92 -9.25
N ALA A 198 -7.54 12.12 -9.50
CA ALA A 198 -6.83 12.91 -8.50
C ALA A 198 -7.79 13.31 -7.37
N GLY A 199 -7.42 13.03 -6.12
CA GLY A 199 -8.23 13.38 -4.95
C GLY A 199 -9.17 12.28 -4.47
N ASP A 200 -9.11 11.07 -5.04
CA ASP A 200 -9.90 9.92 -4.57
C ASP A 200 -9.70 9.68 -3.06
N ASP A 201 -8.47 9.78 -2.55
CA ASP A 201 -8.20 9.62 -1.10
C ASP A 201 -9.01 10.61 -0.24
N LEU A 202 -9.27 11.83 -0.74
CA LEU A 202 -10.07 12.83 -0.02
C LEU A 202 -11.57 12.50 -0.07
N ILE A 203 -12.04 11.94 -1.19
CA ILE A 203 -13.43 11.48 -1.38
C ILE A 203 -13.70 10.23 -0.54
N GLU A 204 -12.74 9.31 -0.49
CA GLU A 204 -12.76 8.10 0.34
C GLU A 204 -12.59 8.44 1.84
N GLY A 205 -12.15 9.66 2.17
CA GLY A 205 -12.02 10.14 3.54
C GLY A 205 -10.78 9.62 4.27
N LYS A 206 -9.75 9.22 3.52
CA LYS A 206 -8.52 8.64 4.05
C LYS A 206 -7.80 9.63 4.95
N ARG A 207 -7.55 9.22 6.20
CA ARG A 207 -6.82 10.02 7.19
C ARG A 207 -5.32 9.76 7.12
N THR A 208 -4.75 9.98 5.94
CA THR A 208 -3.33 9.78 5.66
C THR A 208 -2.44 10.71 6.51
N VAL A 209 -1.13 10.44 6.54
CA VAL A 209 -0.17 11.33 7.22
C VAL A 209 -0.24 12.76 6.65
N LEU A 210 -0.42 12.88 5.33
CA LEU A 210 -0.59 14.16 4.64
C LEU A 210 -1.82 14.93 5.15
N VAL A 211 -2.98 14.25 5.19
CA VAL A 211 -4.25 14.84 5.65
C VAL A 211 -4.16 15.26 7.12
N THR A 212 -3.60 14.40 7.97
CA THR A 212 -3.40 14.70 9.40
C THR A 212 -2.49 15.91 9.60
N LEU A 213 -1.35 16.00 8.89
CA LEU A 213 -0.44 17.15 8.97
C LEU A 213 -1.06 18.44 8.41
N ALA A 214 -1.88 18.33 7.37
CA ALA A 214 -2.59 19.46 6.78
C ALA A 214 -3.58 20.03 7.78
N ARG A 215 -4.43 19.18 8.37
CA ARG A 215 -5.40 19.55 9.39
C ARG A 215 -4.76 20.24 10.60
N GLN A 216 -3.64 19.70 11.11
CA GLN A 216 -2.87 20.30 12.22
C GLN A 216 -2.36 21.71 11.92
N ALA A 217 -2.07 22.02 10.65
CA ALA A 217 -1.60 23.33 10.25
C ALA A 217 -2.73 24.37 10.08
N LEU A 218 -4.00 23.95 10.14
CA LEU A 218 -5.16 24.83 9.97
C LEU A 218 -5.60 25.48 11.28
N PRO A 219 -6.09 26.74 11.25
CA PRO A 219 -6.83 27.33 12.35
C PRO A 219 -8.06 26.48 12.72
N ALA A 220 -8.45 26.47 14.00
CA ALA A 220 -9.59 25.69 14.50
C ALA A 220 -10.91 25.94 13.75
N THR A 221 -11.12 27.14 13.21
CA THR A 221 -12.30 27.47 12.40
C THR A 221 -12.31 26.78 11.03
N GLN A 222 -11.13 26.57 10.44
CA GLN A 222 -10.97 25.88 9.16
C GLN A 222 -10.92 24.36 9.32
N GLN A 223 -10.45 23.85 10.47
CA GLN A 223 -10.44 22.41 10.76
C GLN A 223 -11.85 21.79 10.66
N ARG A 224 -12.89 22.46 11.18
CA ARG A 224 -14.26 21.92 11.11
C ARG A 224 -14.76 21.76 9.67
N LEU A 225 -14.54 22.78 8.83
CA LEU A 225 -14.93 22.70 7.41
C LEU A 225 -14.13 21.61 6.69
N PHE A 226 -12.83 21.51 6.98
CA PHE A 226 -11.98 20.46 6.42
C PHE A 226 -12.46 19.06 6.81
N ASP A 227 -12.82 18.86 8.09
CA ASP A 227 -13.35 17.61 8.61
C ASP A 227 -14.71 17.24 8.02
N GLU A 228 -15.59 18.22 7.79
CA GLU A 228 -16.93 18.02 7.20
C GLU A 228 -16.86 17.63 5.72
N MET A 229 -15.85 18.12 4.98
CA MET A 229 -15.70 17.83 3.55
C MET A 229 -14.95 16.52 3.27
N LEU A 230 -14.08 16.09 4.19
CA LEU A 230 -13.31 14.85 4.02
C LEU A 230 -14.24 13.64 4.09
N GLY A 231 -14.21 12.78 3.07
CA GLY A 231 -15.08 11.61 2.97
C GLY A 231 -16.48 11.88 2.40
N ASP A 232 -16.75 13.11 1.93
CA ASP A 232 -18.02 13.43 1.26
C ASP A 232 -18.01 12.92 -0.19
N HIS A 233 -18.65 11.77 -0.42
CA HIS A 233 -18.83 11.21 -1.77
C HIS A 233 -19.70 12.07 -2.72
N THR A 234 -20.36 13.10 -2.20
CA THR A 234 -21.13 14.06 -3.00
C THR A 234 -20.37 15.37 -3.29
N MET A 235 -19.10 15.43 -2.88
CA MET A 235 -18.24 16.58 -3.06
C MET A 235 -18.13 16.99 -4.54
N SER A 236 -18.42 18.25 -4.81
CA SER A 236 -18.22 18.85 -6.14
C SER A 236 -16.74 19.01 -6.49
N SER A 237 -16.43 19.15 -7.78
CA SER A 237 -15.08 19.44 -8.25
C SER A 237 -14.46 20.69 -7.61
N ASP A 238 -15.26 21.72 -7.34
CA ASP A 238 -14.81 22.97 -6.75
C ASP A 238 -14.46 22.79 -5.26
N GLN A 239 -15.24 21.99 -4.54
CA GLN A 239 -14.96 21.61 -3.16
C GLN A 239 -13.69 20.75 -3.05
N LEU A 240 -13.52 19.78 -3.97
CA LEU A 240 -12.31 18.98 -4.03
C LEU A 240 -11.07 19.84 -4.30
N ALA A 241 -11.15 20.74 -5.28
CA ALA A 241 -10.08 21.70 -5.58
C ALA A 241 -9.76 22.61 -4.37
N MET A 242 -10.78 23.00 -3.60
CA MET A 242 -10.60 23.76 -2.36
C MET A 242 -9.84 22.95 -1.29
N LEU A 243 -10.16 21.67 -1.08
CA LEU A 243 -9.40 20.81 -0.15
C LEU A 243 -7.96 20.65 -0.61
N GLN A 244 -7.73 20.33 -1.89
CA GLN A 244 -6.38 20.22 -2.45
C GLN A 244 -5.58 21.51 -2.25
N GLN A 245 -6.19 22.67 -2.50
CA GLN A 245 -5.53 23.95 -2.32
C GLN A 245 -5.26 24.27 -0.85
N THR A 246 -6.17 23.88 0.06
CA THR A 246 -5.96 23.97 1.51
C THR A 246 -4.75 23.14 1.95
N ILE A 247 -4.66 21.89 1.49
CA ILE A 247 -3.52 21.00 1.79
C ILE A 247 -2.22 21.58 1.21
N ARG A 248 -2.25 22.04 -0.05
CA ARG A 248 -1.09 22.63 -0.76
C ARG A 248 -0.61 23.93 -0.13
N GLY A 249 -1.53 24.76 0.37
CA GLY A 249 -1.22 26.01 1.06
C GLY A 249 -0.72 25.83 2.50
N SER A 250 -0.83 24.62 3.04
CA SER A 250 -0.34 24.28 4.38
C SER A 250 1.16 23.89 4.37
N SER A 251 1.74 23.69 5.56
CA SER A 251 3.09 23.14 5.69
C SER A 251 3.19 21.62 5.46
N ALA A 252 2.06 20.93 5.23
CA ALA A 252 2.01 19.47 5.21
C ALA A 252 2.81 18.85 4.06
N VAL A 253 2.66 19.36 2.83
CA VAL A 253 3.39 18.85 1.67
C VAL A 253 4.90 18.91 1.90
N ALA A 254 5.41 20.06 2.34
CA ALA A 254 6.83 20.22 2.64
C ALA A 254 7.32 19.29 3.77
N LYS A 255 6.50 19.06 4.80
CA LYS A 255 6.81 18.10 5.87
C LYS A 255 6.86 16.67 5.35
N VAL A 256 5.89 16.26 4.52
CA VAL A 256 5.86 14.91 3.92
C VAL A 256 7.06 14.71 3.00
N GLU A 257 7.41 15.68 2.16
CA GLU A 257 8.61 15.61 1.31
C GLU A 257 9.90 15.46 2.15
N GLN A 258 10.02 16.19 3.27
CA GLN A 258 11.15 15.99 4.20
C GLN A 258 11.14 14.61 4.84
N MET A 259 9.97 14.05 5.16
CA MET A 259 9.85 12.69 5.71
C MET A 259 10.27 11.65 4.67
N ILE A 260 9.92 11.82 3.39
CA ILE A 260 10.36 10.96 2.29
C ILE A 260 11.89 10.98 2.23
N THR A 261 12.52 12.15 2.11
CA THR A 261 13.99 12.28 2.05
C THR A 261 14.67 11.62 3.25
N ARG A 262 14.22 11.92 4.47
CA ARG A 262 14.82 11.34 5.69
C ARG A 262 14.72 9.82 5.74
N ASN A 263 13.64 9.24 5.23
CA ASN A 263 13.50 7.78 5.20
C ASN A 263 14.43 7.15 4.15
N ILE A 264 14.64 7.80 3.00
CA ILE A 264 15.61 7.34 1.99
C ILE A 264 17.05 7.45 2.51
N ASP A 265 17.42 8.57 3.13
CA ASP A 265 18.75 8.73 3.73
C ASP A 265 19.02 7.64 4.79
N ARG A 266 18.01 7.32 5.61
CA ARG A 266 18.10 6.24 6.61
C ARG A 266 18.26 4.86 5.96
N ALA A 267 17.54 4.60 4.87
CA ALA A 267 17.65 3.35 4.14
C ALA A 267 19.05 3.17 3.54
N GLU A 268 19.56 4.20 2.86
CA GLU A 268 20.89 4.15 2.23
C GLU A 268 22.00 3.95 3.28
N ALA A 269 21.92 4.65 4.41
CA ALA A 269 22.87 4.47 5.51
C ALA A 269 22.86 3.03 6.09
N ALA A 270 21.72 2.33 6.06
CA ALA A 270 21.64 0.94 6.50
C ALA A 270 22.41 -0.03 5.57
N LEU A 271 22.61 0.34 4.29
CA LEU A 271 23.35 -0.47 3.32
C LEU A 271 24.87 -0.25 3.37
N ASP A 272 25.38 0.78 4.05
CA ASP A 272 26.82 1.06 4.09
C ASP A 272 27.62 -0.02 4.81
N PHE A 273 26.99 -0.71 5.76
CA PHE A 273 27.60 -1.78 6.55
C PHE A 273 27.01 -3.16 6.25
N ALA A 274 26.11 -3.26 5.27
CA ALA A 274 25.48 -4.52 4.93
C ALA A 274 26.45 -5.43 4.15
N PRO A 275 26.58 -6.72 4.49
CA PRO A 275 27.43 -7.66 3.77
C PRO A 275 26.76 -8.11 2.46
N LEU A 276 26.53 -7.15 1.56
CA LEU A 276 25.93 -7.34 0.24
C LEU A 276 27.01 -7.19 -0.83
N ASP A 277 26.86 -7.90 -1.94
CA ASP A 277 27.66 -7.61 -3.11
C ASP A 277 27.33 -6.22 -3.68
N SER A 278 28.28 -5.65 -4.42
CA SER A 278 28.15 -4.28 -4.94
C SER A 278 26.97 -4.11 -5.90
N GLN A 279 26.61 -5.16 -6.65
CA GLN A 279 25.53 -5.11 -7.62
C GLN A 279 24.17 -5.15 -6.93
N ALA A 280 23.98 -6.00 -5.93
CA ALA A 280 22.79 -6.02 -5.09
C ALA A 280 22.59 -4.68 -4.36
N ARG A 281 23.67 -4.11 -3.81
CA ARG A 281 23.62 -2.77 -3.17
C ARG A 281 23.17 -1.71 -4.16
N GLU A 282 23.71 -1.68 -5.38
CA GLU A 282 23.30 -0.72 -6.41
C GLU A 282 21.82 -0.89 -6.78
N GLN A 283 21.33 -2.12 -6.95
CA GLN A 283 19.92 -2.39 -7.26
C GLN A 283 18.97 -1.93 -6.15
N LEU A 284 19.33 -2.15 -4.87
CA LEU A 284 18.55 -1.68 -3.74
C LEU A 284 18.50 -0.14 -3.68
N ILE A 285 19.63 0.54 -3.91
CA ILE A 285 19.65 2.01 -3.98
C ILE A 285 18.77 2.53 -5.12
N GLN A 286 18.84 1.89 -6.31
CA GLN A 286 17.96 2.24 -7.42
C GLN A 286 16.47 2.01 -7.09
N LEU A 287 16.15 0.93 -6.39
CA LEU A 287 14.79 0.66 -5.89
C LEU A 287 14.31 1.77 -4.94
N ALA A 288 15.15 2.17 -3.97
CA ALA A 288 14.84 3.23 -3.01
C ALA A 288 14.52 4.57 -3.70
N HIS A 289 15.35 4.98 -4.66
CA HIS A 289 15.11 6.20 -5.42
C HIS A 289 13.87 6.14 -6.30
N LYS A 290 13.60 4.99 -6.94
CA LYS A 290 12.38 4.78 -7.74
C LYS A 290 11.13 4.87 -6.86
N ALA A 291 11.16 4.23 -5.70
CA ALA A 291 10.07 4.27 -4.73
C ALA A 291 9.76 5.70 -4.24
N ALA A 292 10.80 6.51 -3.99
CA ALA A 292 10.64 7.88 -3.48
C ALA A 292 10.13 8.89 -4.51
N ARG A 293 10.42 8.68 -5.80
CA ARG A 293 10.10 9.65 -6.87
C ARG A 293 8.88 9.25 -7.69
N ARG A 294 8.63 7.95 -7.87
CA ARG A 294 7.55 7.37 -8.67
C ARG A 294 7.35 8.10 -10.03
N ILE A 295 8.46 8.37 -10.71
CA ILE A 295 8.46 8.92 -12.08
C ILE A 295 8.37 7.72 -13.03
N SER A 296 7.40 7.76 -13.95
CA SER A 296 7.19 6.79 -15.04
C SER A 296 8.46 6.56 -15.85
#